data_AF-A0A378UZF0-F1
#
_entry.id   AF-A0A378UZF0-F1
#
_cell.length_a   1.000
_cell.length_b   1.000
_cell.length_c   1.000
_cell.angle_alpha   90.00
_cell.angle_beta   90.00
_cell.angle_gamma   90.00
#
_symmetry.space_group_name_H-M   'P 1'
#
loop_
_entity.id
_entity.type
_entity.pdbx_description
1 polymer ?
#
loop_
_entity_poly.entity_id
_entity_poly.type
_entity_poly.pdbx_seq_one_letter_code
_entity_poly.pdbx_strand_id
1 'polypeptide(L)'
;MTEHPAYGLLRPVTASASVLLCDNPGLMTLEGTNTWVLRGPGSDEIVIVDPGPDDDAHISRIAELGTVALVLISHKHEDHTGGIDKLVESTGATVRSVGSGFLRGLGGPLTDGEVIDAAGLRIKVMATPGHTVDSLSFVLDDAVLTADTVLGRGTTVIDTEDGSLRDYLESLQRLQGLGARTVLPGHGPDLPDLEAVTAMYLAHREERLDQVRAALRELGEDASARQVVEHVYTDVDQELWDAAEKSVQAQLDYLRD
;
A
#
# COMPACT_ATOMS: atom_id res chain seq x y z
N MET A 1 -11.08 23.10 6.25
CA MET A 1 -11.30 21.88 5.45
C MET A 1 -11.07 20.71 6.38
N THR A 2 -11.68 19.55 6.14
CA THR A 2 -11.41 18.36 6.95
C THR A 2 -10.00 17.87 6.61
N GLU A 3 -9.09 17.81 7.59
CA GLU A 3 -7.68 17.43 7.41
C GLU A 3 -7.43 16.04 8.03
N HIS A 4 -6.35 15.38 7.61
CA HIS A 4 -5.91 14.10 8.19
C HIS A 4 -5.41 14.29 9.65
N PRO A 5 -5.78 13.43 10.61
CA PRO A 5 -6.73 12.32 10.50
C PRO A 5 -8.19 12.79 10.64
N ALA A 6 -9.08 12.24 9.81
CA ALA A 6 -10.50 12.58 9.73
C ALA A 6 -11.41 11.38 10.05
N TYR A 7 -11.29 10.82 11.26
CA TYR A 7 -12.00 9.59 11.64
C TYR A 7 -13.52 9.70 11.47
N GLY A 8 -14.11 8.64 10.91
CA GLY A 8 -15.56 8.52 10.73
C GLY A 8 -16.19 9.52 9.76
N LEU A 9 -15.38 10.31 9.03
CA LEU A 9 -15.84 11.27 8.04
C LEU A 9 -15.29 10.90 6.66
N LEU A 10 -16.18 10.88 5.65
CA LEU A 10 -15.75 10.79 4.27
C LEU A 10 -15.09 12.11 3.85
N ARG A 11 -13.78 12.09 3.63
CA ARG A 11 -12.99 13.27 3.25
C ARG A 11 -12.70 13.27 1.75
N PRO A 12 -13.15 14.27 0.98
CA PRO A 12 -12.75 14.40 -0.42
C PRO A 12 -11.27 14.78 -0.53
N VAL A 13 -10.55 14.14 -1.45
CA VAL A 13 -9.11 14.36 -1.66
C VAL A 13 -8.83 14.86 -3.07
N THR A 14 -9.39 14.18 -4.08
CA THR A 14 -9.29 14.58 -5.49
C THR A 14 -10.69 14.66 -6.12
N ALA A 15 -10.76 14.93 -7.42
CA ALA A 15 -12.04 14.93 -8.13
C ALA A 15 -12.63 13.51 -8.26
N SER A 16 -11.76 12.48 -8.23
CA SER A 16 -12.10 11.07 -8.42
C SER A 16 -12.13 10.25 -7.12
N ALA A 17 -11.52 10.74 -6.04
CA ALA A 17 -11.28 9.96 -4.83
C ALA A 17 -11.60 10.72 -3.53
N SER A 18 -12.23 10.00 -2.60
CA SER A 18 -12.40 10.36 -1.19
C SER A 18 -11.85 9.24 -0.30
N VAL A 19 -11.56 9.54 0.97
CA VAL A 19 -11.08 8.57 1.95
C VAL A 19 -12.02 8.46 3.14
N LEU A 20 -12.26 7.24 3.58
CA LEU A 20 -12.84 6.93 4.89
C LEU A 20 -11.76 6.22 5.71
N LEU A 21 -11.28 6.89 6.76
CA LEU A 21 -10.25 6.35 7.66
C LEU A 21 -10.89 5.45 8.72
N CYS A 22 -10.43 4.19 8.77
CA CYS A 22 -10.77 3.26 9.84
C CYS A 22 -10.05 3.66 11.15
N ASP A 23 -10.71 3.51 12.29
CA ASP A 23 -10.15 3.82 13.62
C ASP A 23 -9.38 2.61 14.19
N ASN A 24 -8.36 2.16 13.45
CA ASN A 24 -7.47 1.06 13.80
C ASN A 24 -5.99 1.50 13.88
N PRO A 25 -5.64 2.52 14.68
CA PRO A 25 -4.28 3.03 14.75
C PRO A 25 -3.31 2.00 15.32
N GLY A 26 -2.08 2.01 14.84
CA GLY A 26 -1.07 1.03 15.20
C GLY A 26 0.31 1.34 14.63
N LEU A 27 1.30 0.53 15.03
CA LEU A 27 2.68 0.68 14.54
C LEU A 27 2.78 0.50 13.02
N MET A 28 1.99 -0.43 12.46
CA MET A 28 1.97 -0.71 11.03
C MET A 28 0.94 0.16 10.28
N THR A 29 -0.21 0.42 10.91
CA THR A 29 -1.34 1.12 10.27
C THR A 29 -1.34 2.63 10.47
N LEU A 30 -0.37 3.18 11.21
CA LEU A 30 -0.28 4.61 11.56
C LEU A 30 -1.55 5.10 12.29
N GLU A 31 -2.26 6.08 11.73
CA GLU A 31 -3.54 6.54 12.23
C GLU A 31 -4.69 5.55 11.92
N GLY A 32 -4.49 4.61 11.00
CA GLY A 32 -5.48 3.60 10.59
C GLY A 32 -5.40 3.30 9.09
N THR A 33 -6.22 2.35 8.64
CA THR A 33 -6.32 1.98 7.23
C THR A 33 -7.21 2.98 6.48
N ASN A 34 -6.68 3.54 5.39
CA ASN A 34 -7.40 4.37 4.46
C ASN A 34 -8.20 3.48 3.49
N THR A 35 -9.51 3.39 3.68
CA THR A 35 -10.42 2.87 2.65
C THR A 35 -10.70 3.97 1.65
N TRP A 36 -10.30 3.76 0.40
CA TRP A 36 -10.52 4.74 -0.67
C TRP A 36 -11.85 4.49 -1.37
N VAL A 37 -12.58 5.58 -1.58
CA VAL A 37 -13.89 5.60 -2.23
C VAL A 37 -13.76 6.35 -3.53
N LEU A 38 -13.87 5.63 -4.64
CA LEU A 38 -13.68 6.17 -5.98
C LEU A 38 -15.04 6.41 -6.65
N ARG A 39 -15.21 7.60 -7.23
CA ARG A 39 -16.42 7.99 -7.95
C ARG A 39 -16.09 9.01 -9.03
N GLY A 40 -16.50 8.71 -10.26
CA GLY A 40 -16.42 9.65 -11.38
C GLY A 40 -17.59 10.64 -11.40
N PRO A 41 -17.44 11.78 -12.10
CA PRO A 41 -18.49 12.78 -12.19
C PRO A 41 -19.83 12.21 -12.68
N GLY A 42 -20.88 12.40 -11.89
CA GLY A 42 -22.25 11.99 -12.24
C GLY A 42 -22.54 10.49 -12.11
N SER A 43 -21.63 9.70 -11.54
CA SER A 43 -21.92 8.30 -11.20
C SER A 43 -22.66 8.19 -9.87
N ASP A 44 -23.69 7.34 -9.85
CA ASP A 44 -24.42 6.97 -8.62
C ASP A 44 -23.80 5.76 -7.90
N GLU A 45 -22.79 5.14 -8.51
CA GLU A 45 -22.06 3.99 -7.98
C GLU A 45 -20.69 4.41 -7.42
N ILE A 46 -20.08 3.52 -6.62
CA ILE A 46 -18.72 3.68 -6.10
C ILE A 46 -17.90 2.43 -6.30
N VAL A 47 -16.59 2.63 -6.42
CA VAL A 47 -15.60 1.57 -6.25
C VAL A 47 -14.92 1.77 -4.91
N ILE A 48 -14.79 0.70 -4.14
CA ILE A 48 -14.02 0.68 -2.90
C ILE A 48 -12.66 0.06 -3.17
N VAL A 49 -11.60 0.68 -2.66
CA VAL A 49 -10.26 0.08 -2.63
C VAL A 49 -9.90 -0.16 -1.18
N ASP A 50 -9.68 -1.43 -0.85
CA ASP A 50 -9.43 -1.98 0.48
C ASP A 50 -10.52 -1.64 1.53
N PRO A 51 -11.44 -2.57 1.84
CA PRO A 51 -12.52 -2.33 2.80
C PRO A 51 -12.06 -2.11 4.25
N GLY A 52 -10.78 -2.31 4.55
CA GLY A 52 -10.24 -2.17 5.90
C GLY A 52 -10.26 -3.49 6.68
N PRO A 53 -9.93 -3.45 7.98
CA PRO A 53 -9.99 -4.62 8.85
C PRO A 53 -11.43 -5.07 9.09
N ASP A 54 -11.59 -6.18 9.81
CA ASP A 54 -12.90 -6.66 10.26
C ASP A 54 -13.52 -5.76 11.36
N ASP A 55 -13.96 -4.55 10.98
CA ASP A 55 -14.59 -3.55 11.87
C ASP A 55 -16.03 -3.24 11.44
N ASP A 56 -17.00 -3.62 12.29
CA ASP A 56 -18.43 -3.49 11.98
C ASP A 56 -18.85 -2.03 11.72
N ALA A 57 -18.30 -1.08 12.48
CA ALA A 57 -18.69 0.33 12.39
C ALA A 57 -18.15 0.97 11.10
N HIS A 58 -16.92 0.64 10.72
CA HIS A 58 -16.30 1.08 9.48
C HIS A 58 -17.01 0.50 8.26
N ILE A 59 -17.24 -0.81 8.25
CA ILE A 59 -17.91 -1.50 7.14
C ILE A 59 -19.35 -0.99 6.95
N SER A 60 -20.08 -0.76 8.05
CA SER A 60 -21.41 -0.15 7.98
C SER A 60 -21.38 1.23 7.33
N ARG A 61 -20.39 2.08 7.70
CA ARG A 61 -20.22 3.40 7.09
C ARG A 61 -19.92 3.31 5.61
N ILE A 62 -19.09 2.36 5.16
CA ILE A 62 -18.82 2.13 3.73
C ILE A 62 -20.11 1.79 2.99
N ALA A 63 -20.90 0.85 3.53
CA ALA A 63 -22.15 0.40 2.92
C ALA A 63 -23.20 1.53 2.81
N GLU A 64 -23.19 2.50 3.73
CA GLU A 64 -24.08 3.66 3.72
C GLU A 64 -23.71 4.74 2.67
N LEU A 65 -22.53 4.67 2.04
CA LEU A 65 -22.06 5.67 1.06
C LEU A 65 -22.77 5.61 -0.30
N GLY A 66 -23.41 4.48 -0.62
CA GLY A 66 -24.14 4.26 -1.86
C GLY A 66 -23.94 2.86 -2.44
N THR A 67 -24.25 2.70 -3.73
CA THR A 67 -24.15 1.41 -4.43
C THR A 67 -22.68 1.08 -4.71
N VAL A 68 -22.14 0.10 -3.99
CA VAL A 68 -20.78 -0.43 -4.21
C VAL A 68 -20.80 -1.38 -5.41
N ALA A 69 -20.36 -0.90 -6.57
CA ALA A 69 -20.32 -1.70 -7.80
C ALA A 69 -19.15 -2.70 -7.79
N LEU A 70 -18.03 -2.31 -7.18
CA LEU A 70 -16.80 -3.08 -7.20
C LEU A 70 -15.95 -2.79 -5.96
N VAL A 71 -15.32 -3.83 -5.42
CA VAL A 71 -14.27 -3.74 -4.42
C VAL A 71 -12.97 -4.24 -5.06
N LEU A 72 -11.92 -3.45 -4.97
CA LEU A 72 -10.57 -3.77 -5.42
C LEU A 72 -9.67 -3.96 -4.22
N ILE A 73 -8.96 -5.08 -4.18
CA ILE A 73 -8.01 -5.40 -3.12
C ILE A 73 -6.60 -5.14 -3.62
N SER A 74 -5.84 -4.34 -2.86
CA SER A 74 -4.46 -4.01 -3.17
C SER A 74 -3.52 -5.17 -2.88
N HIS A 75 -3.65 -5.83 -1.74
CA HIS A 75 -2.85 -6.97 -1.32
C HIS A 75 -3.49 -7.73 -0.15
N LYS A 76 -2.87 -8.86 0.24
CA LYS A 76 -3.44 -9.84 1.17
C LYS A 76 -3.44 -9.49 2.67
N HIS A 77 -2.90 -8.35 3.10
CA HIS A 77 -2.84 -8.06 4.53
C HIS A 77 -4.22 -7.81 5.14
N GLU A 78 -4.38 -8.28 6.38
CA GLU A 78 -5.69 -8.40 7.04
C GLU A 78 -6.36 -7.05 7.28
N ASP A 79 -5.58 -6.00 7.52
CA ASP A 79 -6.12 -4.66 7.69
C ASP A 79 -6.62 -4.04 6.37
N HIS A 80 -6.32 -4.66 5.22
CA HIS A 80 -6.91 -4.33 3.92
C HIS A 80 -8.06 -5.27 3.54
N THR A 81 -8.00 -6.54 3.95
CA THR A 81 -8.92 -7.59 3.48
C THR A 81 -9.97 -8.06 4.49
N GLY A 82 -9.80 -7.77 5.78
CA GLY A 82 -10.63 -8.33 6.85
C GLY A 82 -12.11 -7.98 6.73
N GLY A 83 -12.42 -6.79 6.19
CA GLY A 83 -13.79 -6.32 6.00
C GLY A 83 -14.53 -6.86 4.78
N ILE A 84 -13.89 -7.69 3.94
CA ILE A 84 -14.45 -8.15 2.66
C ILE A 84 -15.80 -8.84 2.85
N ASP A 85 -15.88 -9.85 3.72
CA ASP A 85 -17.06 -10.71 3.78
C ASP A 85 -18.28 -9.95 4.30
N LYS A 86 -18.12 -9.11 5.33
CA LYS A 86 -19.20 -8.27 5.87
C LYS A 86 -19.64 -7.18 4.88
N LEU A 87 -18.71 -6.58 4.13
CA LEU A 87 -19.06 -5.59 3.11
C LEU A 87 -19.87 -6.24 1.99
N VAL A 88 -19.47 -7.44 1.55
CA VAL A 88 -20.21 -8.21 0.52
C VAL A 88 -21.57 -8.65 1.02
N GLU A 89 -21.70 -9.10 2.27
CA GLU A 89 -23.00 -9.43 2.87
C GLU A 89 -23.95 -8.22 2.86
N SER A 90 -23.43 -7.03 3.13
CA SER A 90 -24.22 -5.80 3.22
C SER A 90 -24.58 -5.18 1.86
N THR A 91 -23.75 -5.40 0.83
CA THR A 91 -23.85 -4.66 -0.44
C THR A 91 -24.05 -5.52 -1.68
N GLY A 92 -23.71 -6.82 -1.61
CA GLY A 92 -23.67 -7.71 -2.77
C GLY A 92 -22.53 -7.40 -3.75
N ALA A 93 -21.55 -6.56 -3.36
CA ALA A 93 -20.49 -6.12 -4.24
C ALA A 93 -19.64 -7.27 -4.79
N THR A 94 -19.16 -7.10 -6.03
CA THR A 94 -18.12 -7.97 -6.58
C THR A 94 -16.77 -7.54 -6.03
N VAL A 95 -15.93 -8.51 -5.62
CA VAL A 95 -14.58 -8.27 -5.10
C VAL A 95 -13.57 -8.88 -6.04
N ARG A 96 -12.55 -8.10 -6.39
CA ARG A 96 -11.43 -8.52 -7.24
C ARG A 96 -10.10 -8.29 -6.52
N SER A 97 -9.21 -9.26 -6.64
CA SER A 97 -7.87 -9.26 -6.05
C SER A 97 -6.88 -9.93 -7.00
N VAL A 98 -5.60 -9.91 -6.66
CA VAL A 98 -4.66 -10.90 -7.21
C VAL A 98 -5.04 -12.29 -6.70
N GLY A 99 -4.95 -13.29 -7.58
CA GLY A 99 -5.30 -14.67 -7.24
C GLY A 99 -6.78 -14.88 -6.88
N SER A 100 -7.10 -16.05 -6.32
CA SER A 100 -8.48 -16.44 -5.99
C SER A 100 -8.88 -16.27 -4.52
N GLY A 101 -7.95 -15.92 -3.63
CA GLY A 101 -8.18 -15.94 -2.18
C GLY A 101 -9.26 -14.97 -1.69
N PHE A 102 -9.33 -13.79 -2.31
CA PHE A 102 -10.22 -12.70 -1.88
C PHE A 102 -11.35 -12.40 -2.88
N LEU A 103 -11.47 -13.20 -3.94
CA LEU A 103 -12.54 -12.99 -4.93
C LEU A 103 -13.92 -13.26 -4.33
N ARG A 104 -14.88 -12.41 -4.66
CA ARG A 104 -16.31 -12.59 -4.35
C ARG A 104 -17.13 -12.17 -5.57
N GLY A 105 -18.21 -12.89 -5.85
CA GLY A 105 -18.98 -12.67 -7.09
C GLY A 105 -18.22 -13.13 -8.34
N LEU A 106 -18.54 -12.53 -9.50
CA LEU A 106 -18.08 -13.00 -10.82
C LEU A 106 -16.92 -12.17 -11.42
N GLY A 107 -16.17 -11.43 -10.60
CA GLY A 107 -15.21 -10.42 -11.07
C GLY A 107 -13.89 -10.94 -11.66
N GLY A 108 -13.50 -12.19 -11.39
CA GLY A 108 -12.20 -12.74 -11.80
C GLY A 108 -10.99 -12.03 -11.17
N PRO A 109 -9.78 -12.59 -11.32
CA PRO A 109 -8.56 -12.00 -10.76
C PRO A 109 -8.18 -10.69 -11.46
N LEU A 110 -7.44 -9.84 -10.77
CA LEU A 110 -6.81 -8.63 -11.32
C LEU A 110 -5.49 -9.00 -12.00
N THR A 111 -5.18 -8.33 -13.11
CA THR A 111 -3.92 -8.53 -13.86
C THR A 111 -3.19 -7.22 -14.14
N ASP A 112 -1.86 -7.25 -14.19
CA ASP A 112 -1.05 -6.04 -14.46
C ASP A 112 -1.41 -5.43 -15.82
N GLY A 113 -1.60 -4.10 -15.83
CA GLY A 113 -1.94 -3.35 -17.04
C GLY A 113 -3.42 -3.43 -17.45
N GLU A 114 -4.24 -4.22 -16.75
CA GLU A 114 -5.68 -4.23 -16.95
C GLU A 114 -6.28 -2.83 -16.74
N VAL A 115 -7.29 -2.50 -17.54
CA VAL A 115 -8.09 -1.29 -17.34
C VAL A 115 -9.53 -1.68 -17.03
N ILE A 116 -10.04 -1.13 -15.94
CA ILE A 116 -11.39 -1.36 -15.42
C ILE A 116 -12.18 -0.07 -15.60
N ASP A 117 -13.30 -0.14 -16.31
CA ASP A 117 -14.27 0.94 -16.40
C ASP A 117 -15.39 0.70 -15.37
N ALA A 118 -15.42 1.49 -14.29
CA ALA A 118 -16.38 1.33 -13.19
C ALA A 118 -16.63 2.68 -12.48
N ALA A 119 -17.85 2.89 -11.97
CA ALA A 119 -18.25 4.12 -11.28
C ALA A 119 -17.91 5.42 -12.04
N GLY A 120 -17.97 5.40 -13.37
CA GLY A 120 -17.61 6.54 -14.22
C GLY A 120 -16.11 6.86 -14.29
N LEU A 121 -15.24 5.94 -13.86
CA LEU A 121 -13.79 6.07 -13.88
C LEU A 121 -13.14 5.00 -14.76
N ARG A 122 -11.97 5.35 -15.30
CA ARG A 122 -11.03 4.41 -15.94
C ARG A 122 -9.89 4.13 -14.95
N ILE A 123 -9.90 2.94 -14.37
CA ILE A 123 -8.96 2.53 -13.31
C ILE A 123 -7.96 1.56 -13.91
N LYS A 124 -6.68 1.93 -14.00
CA LYS A 124 -5.62 1.03 -14.48
C LYS A 124 -5.02 0.27 -13.30
N VAL A 125 -5.01 -1.05 -13.40
CA VAL A 125 -4.32 -1.94 -12.48
C VAL A 125 -2.82 -1.93 -12.79
N MET A 126 -2.00 -1.81 -11.77
CA MET A 126 -0.55 -1.86 -11.88
C MET A 126 0.00 -2.76 -10.78
N ALA A 127 0.59 -3.88 -11.15
CA ALA A 127 1.30 -4.72 -10.19
C ALA A 127 2.49 -3.94 -9.64
N THR A 128 2.59 -3.86 -8.33
CA THR A 128 3.68 -3.22 -7.59
C THR A 128 4.23 -4.15 -6.53
N PRO A 129 4.74 -5.35 -6.90
CA PRO A 129 5.29 -6.30 -5.96
C PRO A 129 6.48 -5.71 -5.21
N GLY A 130 6.74 -6.23 -4.02
CA GLY A 130 7.91 -5.88 -3.23
C GLY A 130 7.59 -5.78 -1.74
N HIS A 131 6.50 -5.07 -1.39
CA HIS A 131 5.94 -5.15 -0.03
C HIS A 131 5.34 -6.53 0.22
N THR A 132 4.42 -6.93 -0.67
CA THR A 132 4.01 -8.32 -0.87
C THR A 132 4.14 -8.70 -2.35
N VAL A 133 4.16 -10.00 -2.67
CA VAL A 133 4.19 -10.49 -4.06
C VAL A 133 2.91 -10.17 -4.83
N ASP A 134 1.80 -9.98 -4.11
CA ASP A 134 0.48 -9.72 -4.68
C ASP A 134 0.08 -8.23 -4.65
N SER A 135 1.01 -7.35 -4.25
CA SER A 135 0.79 -5.91 -4.16
C SER A 135 0.40 -5.29 -5.50
N LEU A 136 -0.67 -4.51 -5.48
CA LEU A 136 -1.17 -3.70 -6.58
C LEU A 136 -1.25 -2.22 -6.19
N SER A 137 -1.02 -1.37 -7.19
CA SER A 137 -1.42 0.03 -7.19
C SER A 137 -2.53 0.25 -8.24
N PHE A 138 -3.40 1.23 -7.99
CA PHE A 138 -4.47 1.60 -8.90
C PHE A 138 -4.29 3.02 -9.41
N VAL A 139 -4.16 3.17 -10.72
CA VAL A 139 -3.84 4.44 -11.38
C VAL A 139 -5.11 5.07 -11.93
N LEU A 140 -5.38 6.31 -11.51
CA LEU A 140 -6.40 7.21 -12.02
C LEU A 140 -5.75 8.33 -12.84
N ASP A 141 -6.56 9.17 -13.47
CA ASP A 141 -6.05 10.31 -14.24
C ASP A 141 -5.35 11.35 -13.33
N ASP A 142 -5.92 11.61 -12.15
CA ASP A 142 -5.48 12.64 -11.20
C ASP A 142 -4.71 12.10 -9.99
N ALA A 143 -4.70 10.78 -9.76
CA ALA A 143 -4.13 10.17 -8.55
C ALA A 143 -3.64 8.74 -8.77
N VAL A 144 -2.87 8.24 -7.81
CA VAL A 144 -2.48 6.82 -7.72
C VAL A 144 -2.71 6.32 -6.31
N LEU A 145 -3.46 5.23 -6.18
CA LEU A 145 -3.59 4.49 -4.94
C LEU A 145 -2.40 3.55 -4.81
N THR A 146 -1.61 3.73 -3.76
CA THR A 146 -0.33 3.03 -3.59
C THR A 146 -0.36 1.97 -2.50
N ALA A 147 -1.46 1.86 -1.76
CA ALA A 147 -1.60 0.98 -0.60
C ALA A 147 -0.33 1.05 0.27
N ASP A 148 0.33 -0.09 0.46
CA ASP A 148 1.54 -0.20 1.28
C ASP A 148 2.85 -0.15 0.48
N THR A 149 2.79 0.10 -0.82
CA THR A 149 3.99 0.33 -1.63
C THR A 149 4.61 1.69 -1.29
N VAL A 150 3.78 2.73 -1.17
CA VAL A 150 4.17 4.08 -0.72
C VAL A 150 3.17 4.53 0.32
N LEU A 151 3.67 4.92 1.49
CA LEU A 151 2.88 5.35 2.64
C LEU A 151 2.82 6.89 2.71
N GLY A 152 1.85 7.41 3.44
CA GLY A 152 1.73 8.85 3.69
C GLY A 152 2.83 9.42 4.59
N ARG A 153 3.51 8.56 5.36
CA ARG A 153 4.65 8.91 6.21
C ARG A 153 5.50 7.68 6.48
N GLY A 154 6.81 7.88 6.63
CA GLY A 154 7.76 6.80 6.87
C GLY A 154 8.02 5.99 5.61
N THR A 155 8.41 4.73 5.77
CA THR A 155 8.67 3.80 4.65
C THR A 155 8.02 2.46 4.91
N THR A 156 7.68 1.74 3.85
CA THR A 156 7.12 0.39 3.99
C THR A 156 8.12 -0.63 4.52
N VAL A 157 7.60 -1.72 5.07
CA VAL A 157 8.37 -2.92 5.42
C VAL A 157 8.44 -3.83 4.20
N ILE A 158 9.59 -4.47 4.01
CA ILE A 158 9.79 -5.47 2.96
C ILE A 158 10.08 -6.78 3.70
N ASP A 159 9.14 -7.71 3.65
CA ASP A 159 9.33 -9.05 4.21
C ASP A 159 9.94 -9.95 3.13
N THR A 160 11.09 -10.54 3.39
CA THR A 160 11.77 -11.43 2.43
C THR A 160 11.03 -12.74 2.16
N GLU A 161 10.11 -13.14 3.04
CA GLU A 161 9.29 -14.34 2.81
C GLU A 161 8.18 -14.10 1.79
N ASP A 162 7.78 -12.84 1.63
CA ASP A 162 6.58 -12.46 0.88
C ASP A 162 6.78 -11.28 -0.06
N GLY A 163 8.00 -10.81 -0.21
CA GLY A 163 8.36 -9.63 -0.96
C GLY A 163 9.87 -9.62 -1.24
N SER A 164 10.32 -8.66 -2.04
CA SER A 164 11.74 -8.51 -2.33
C SER A 164 12.10 -7.05 -2.55
N LEU A 165 13.32 -6.68 -2.14
CA LEU A 165 13.80 -5.32 -2.37
C LEU A 165 13.99 -5.04 -3.87
N ARG A 166 14.35 -6.06 -4.66
CA ARG A 166 14.48 -5.94 -6.12
C ARG A 166 13.16 -5.51 -6.76
N ASP A 167 12.10 -6.29 -6.51
CA ASP A 167 10.76 -6.01 -7.04
C ASP A 167 10.25 -4.67 -6.52
N TYR A 168 10.51 -4.36 -5.25
CA TYR A 168 10.11 -3.10 -4.65
C TYR A 168 10.75 -1.89 -5.34
N LEU A 169 12.06 -1.94 -5.62
CA LEU A 169 12.77 -0.86 -6.31
C LEU A 169 12.27 -0.70 -7.76
N GLU A 170 12.01 -1.80 -8.46
CA GLU A 170 11.41 -1.78 -9.80
C GLU A 170 9.99 -1.18 -9.78
N SER A 171 9.17 -1.54 -8.78
CA SER A 171 7.84 -0.97 -8.56
C SER A 171 7.89 0.54 -8.32
N LEU A 172 8.82 1.01 -7.47
CA LEU A 172 9.02 2.44 -7.23
C LEU A 172 9.43 3.19 -8.51
N GLN A 173 10.31 2.63 -9.32
CA GLN A 173 10.71 3.24 -10.60
C GLN A 173 9.55 3.32 -11.60
N ARG A 174 8.73 2.26 -11.68
CA ARG A 174 7.54 2.27 -12.54
C ARG A 174 6.52 3.32 -12.06
N LEU A 175 6.30 3.43 -10.75
CA LEU A 175 5.43 4.45 -10.16
C LEU A 175 5.96 5.86 -10.44
N GLN A 176 7.26 6.09 -10.25
CA GLN A 176 7.91 7.36 -10.58
C GLN A 176 7.69 7.75 -12.05
N GLY A 177 7.78 6.78 -12.95
CA GLY A 177 7.57 6.96 -14.40
C GLY A 177 6.15 7.39 -14.80
N LEU A 178 5.17 7.37 -13.88
CA LEU A 178 3.86 7.96 -14.13
C LEU A 178 3.93 9.50 -14.13
N GLY A 179 4.88 10.11 -13.41
CA GLY A 179 4.99 11.56 -13.21
C GLY A 179 4.10 12.09 -12.08
N ALA A 180 4.09 13.41 -11.88
CA ALA A 180 3.38 14.07 -10.80
C ALA A 180 1.86 13.75 -10.77
N ARG A 181 1.43 13.02 -9.74
CA ARG A 181 0.04 12.72 -9.36
C ARG A 181 -0.09 12.72 -7.85
N THR A 182 -1.30 12.95 -7.35
CA THR A 182 -1.60 12.77 -5.92
C THR A 182 -1.42 11.30 -5.54
N VAL A 183 -0.76 11.05 -4.42
CA VAL A 183 -0.57 9.72 -3.83
C VAL A 183 -1.65 9.47 -2.80
N LEU A 184 -2.34 8.35 -2.91
CA LEU A 184 -3.43 7.91 -2.06
C LEU A 184 -3.00 6.62 -1.33
N PRO A 185 -2.28 6.72 -0.20
CA PRO A 185 -1.66 5.57 0.45
C PRO A 185 -2.66 4.74 1.25
N GLY A 186 -2.29 3.49 1.59
CA GLY A 186 -3.01 2.63 2.51
C GLY A 186 -3.02 3.17 3.95
N HIS A 187 -1.95 3.87 4.33
CA HIS A 187 -1.80 4.48 5.65
C HIS A 187 -1.20 5.88 5.58
N GLY A 188 -1.60 6.73 6.53
CA GLY A 188 -1.11 8.09 6.66
C GLY A 188 -1.78 9.09 5.69
N PRO A 189 -1.29 10.34 5.64
CA PRO A 189 -1.89 11.39 4.81
C PRO A 189 -1.65 11.15 3.31
N ASP A 190 -2.56 11.63 2.46
CA ASP A 190 -2.29 11.78 1.04
C ASP A 190 -1.10 12.71 0.77
N LEU A 191 -0.38 12.44 -0.32
CA LEU A 191 0.82 13.21 -0.70
C LEU A 191 0.61 13.86 -2.07
N PRO A 192 1.12 15.09 -2.28
CA PRO A 192 0.77 15.87 -3.47
C PRO A 192 1.48 15.42 -4.75
N ASP A 193 2.60 14.69 -4.65
CA ASP A 193 3.48 14.44 -5.79
C ASP A 193 4.16 13.06 -5.72
N LEU A 194 3.64 12.12 -6.51
CA LEU A 194 4.18 10.78 -6.66
C LEU A 194 5.64 10.75 -7.11
N GLU A 195 6.04 11.62 -8.03
CA GLU A 195 7.40 11.63 -8.57
C GLU A 195 8.40 12.06 -7.49
N ALA A 196 8.07 13.10 -6.74
CA ALA A 196 8.90 13.56 -5.63
C ALA A 196 9.00 12.53 -4.51
N VAL A 197 7.88 11.91 -4.12
CA VAL A 197 7.84 10.92 -3.04
C VAL A 197 8.60 9.65 -3.42
N THR A 198 8.39 9.12 -4.62
CA THR A 198 9.12 7.94 -5.11
C THR A 198 10.62 8.21 -5.25
N ALA A 199 11.03 9.40 -5.69
CA ALA A 199 12.43 9.80 -5.70
C ALA A 199 13.06 9.79 -4.29
N MET A 200 12.33 10.30 -3.29
CA MET A 200 12.77 10.29 -1.89
C MET A 200 12.90 8.86 -1.36
N TYR A 201 11.93 7.98 -1.66
CA TYR A 201 11.97 6.57 -1.27
C TYR A 201 13.16 5.84 -1.90
N LEU A 202 13.40 6.03 -3.20
CA LEU A 202 14.53 5.44 -3.91
C LEU A 202 15.87 5.91 -3.32
N ALA A 203 16.02 7.21 -3.08
CA ALA A 203 17.23 7.76 -2.46
C ALA A 203 17.46 7.18 -1.05
N HIS A 204 16.39 7.06 -0.24
CA HIS A 204 16.49 6.47 1.09
C HIS A 204 16.92 4.99 1.04
N ARG A 205 16.40 4.21 0.10
CA ARG A 205 16.79 2.80 -0.06
C ARG A 205 18.23 2.65 -0.51
N GLU A 206 18.69 3.51 -1.42
CA GLU A 206 20.09 3.49 -1.85
C GLU A 206 21.05 3.87 -0.70
N GLU A 207 20.69 4.85 0.12
CA GLU A 207 21.48 5.21 1.31
C GLU A 207 21.62 4.02 2.28
N ARG A 208 20.52 3.27 2.51
CA ARG A 208 20.57 2.06 3.35
C ARG A 208 21.42 0.96 2.74
N LEU A 209 21.31 0.74 1.43
CA LEU A 209 22.17 -0.20 0.72
C LEU A 209 23.65 0.17 0.84
N ASP A 210 23.99 1.46 0.73
CA ASP A 210 25.36 1.94 0.90
C ASP A 210 25.90 1.73 2.32
N GLN A 211 25.05 1.89 3.34
CA GLN A 211 25.40 1.56 4.73
C GLN A 211 25.72 0.07 4.90
N VAL A 212 24.89 -0.81 4.32
CA VAL A 212 25.13 -2.27 4.37
C VAL A 212 26.38 -2.65 3.58
N ARG A 213 26.59 -2.08 2.38
CA ARG A 213 27.83 -2.27 1.60
C ARG A 213 29.06 -1.83 2.40
N ALA A 214 28.98 -0.72 3.13
CA ALA A 214 30.06 -0.26 3.99
C ALA A 214 30.34 -1.26 5.13
N ALA A 215 29.31 -1.76 5.79
CA ALA A 215 29.44 -2.76 6.85
C ALA A 215 30.05 -4.07 6.32
N LEU A 216 29.63 -4.55 5.13
CA LEU A 216 30.18 -5.77 4.51
C LEU A 216 31.68 -5.63 4.18
N ARG A 217 32.16 -4.43 3.80
CA ARG A 217 33.60 -4.19 3.59
C ARG A 217 34.43 -4.35 4.86
N GLU A 218 33.84 -4.11 6.03
CA GLU A 218 34.52 -4.20 7.33
C GLU A 218 34.34 -5.57 7.99
N LEU A 219 33.14 -6.15 7.90
CA LEU A 219 32.75 -7.41 8.55
C LEU A 219 33.03 -8.65 7.67
N GLY A 220 33.16 -8.46 6.35
CA GLY A 220 33.27 -9.51 5.34
C GLY A 220 31.96 -9.78 4.60
N GLU A 221 32.07 -10.25 3.35
CA GLU A 221 30.93 -10.50 2.44
C GLU A 221 29.91 -11.52 2.98
N ASP A 222 30.35 -12.44 3.85
CA ASP A 222 29.52 -13.49 4.47
C ASP A 222 28.85 -13.05 5.79
N ALA A 223 28.96 -11.77 6.19
CA ALA A 223 28.37 -11.31 7.45
C ALA A 223 26.84 -11.54 7.49
N SER A 224 26.33 -11.96 8.65
CA SER A 224 24.90 -12.16 8.85
C SER A 224 24.16 -10.83 8.98
N ALA A 225 22.84 -10.86 8.79
CA ALA A 225 21.99 -9.69 9.02
C ALA A 225 22.16 -9.14 10.44
N ARG A 226 22.24 -10.01 11.46
CA ARG A 226 22.50 -9.60 12.85
C ARG A 226 23.83 -8.88 13.03
N GLN A 227 24.91 -9.37 12.42
CA GLN A 227 26.23 -8.72 12.51
C GLN A 227 26.21 -7.32 11.87
N VAL A 228 25.50 -7.17 10.76
CA VAL A 228 25.32 -5.87 10.10
C VAL A 228 24.43 -4.95 10.95
N VAL A 229 23.36 -5.45 11.57
CA VAL A 229 22.52 -4.66 12.49
C VAL A 229 23.36 -4.14 13.67
N GLU A 230 24.12 -5.02 14.32
CA GLU A 230 25.00 -4.68 15.44
C GLU A 230 26.06 -3.62 15.08
N HIS A 231 26.46 -3.56 13.81
CA HIS A 231 27.46 -2.61 13.32
C HIS A 231 26.86 -1.28 12.86
N VAL A 232 25.73 -1.31 12.15
CA VAL A 232 25.12 -0.13 11.51
C VAL A 232 24.11 0.57 12.42
N TYR A 233 23.43 -0.16 13.30
CA TYR A 233 22.30 0.34 14.09
C TYR A 233 22.65 0.46 15.58
N THR A 234 23.90 0.80 15.90
CA THR A 234 24.40 0.97 17.28
C THR A 234 23.61 1.97 18.11
N ASP A 235 22.93 2.90 17.43
CA ASP A 235 22.23 4.04 18.03
C ASP A 235 20.71 3.77 18.14
N VAL A 236 20.26 2.59 17.70
CA VAL A 236 18.85 2.16 17.72
C VAL A 236 18.61 1.25 18.92
N ASP A 237 17.46 1.45 19.58
CA ASP A 237 17.04 0.60 20.69
C ASP A 237 17.03 -0.89 20.28
N GLN A 238 17.59 -1.74 21.13
CA GLN A 238 17.70 -3.19 20.87
C GLN A 238 16.34 -3.86 20.70
N GLU A 239 15.27 -3.29 21.26
CA GLU A 239 13.91 -3.78 21.05
C GLU A 239 13.48 -3.70 19.57
N LEU A 240 14.10 -2.84 18.76
CA LEU A 240 13.82 -2.69 17.33
C LEU A 240 14.74 -3.51 16.43
N TRP A 241 15.73 -4.21 16.99
CA TRP A 241 16.75 -4.88 16.20
C TRP A 241 16.21 -6.05 15.39
N ASP A 242 15.21 -6.76 15.89
CA ASP A 242 14.63 -7.88 15.13
C ASP A 242 13.89 -7.39 13.88
N ALA A 243 13.26 -6.21 13.94
CA ALA A 243 12.67 -5.56 12.78
C ALA A 243 13.74 -5.02 11.82
N ALA A 244 14.83 -4.45 12.36
CA ALA A 244 15.97 -4.01 11.56
C ALA A 244 16.65 -5.18 10.86
N GLU A 245 16.75 -6.34 11.51
CA GLU A 245 17.38 -7.55 10.97
C GLU A 245 16.64 -8.06 9.74
N LYS A 246 15.31 -8.07 9.74
CA LYS A 246 14.50 -8.38 8.54
C LYS A 246 14.81 -7.42 7.39
N SER A 247 14.89 -6.13 7.68
CA SER A 247 15.20 -5.12 6.65
C SER A 247 16.61 -5.27 6.09
N VAL A 248 17.59 -5.59 6.94
CA VAL A 248 18.96 -5.87 6.52
C VAL A 248 19.04 -7.17 5.74
N GLN A 249 18.30 -8.20 6.12
CA GLN A 249 18.25 -9.46 5.38
C GLN A 249 17.78 -9.23 3.94
N ALA A 250 16.71 -8.45 3.72
CA ALA A 250 16.24 -8.08 2.38
C ALA A 250 17.31 -7.34 1.55
N GLN A 251 18.14 -6.53 2.21
CA GLN A 251 19.24 -5.81 1.56
C GLN A 251 20.40 -6.74 1.22
N LEU A 252 20.73 -7.69 2.10
CA LEU A 252 21.76 -8.68 1.85
C LEU A 252 21.38 -9.61 0.70
N ASP A 253 20.13 -10.08 0.66
CA ASP A 253 19.63 -10.90 -0.44
C ASP A 253 19.75 -10.14 -1.77
N TYR A 254 19.33 -8.87 -1.79
CA TYR A 254 19.47 -8.01 -2.98
C TYR A 254 20.92 -7.79 -3.43
N LEU A 255 21.86 -7.62 -2.50
CA LEU A 255 23.27 -7.36 -2.81
C LEU A 255 24.05 -8.61 -3.25
N ARG A 256 23.58 -9.80 -2.85
CA ARG A 256 24.23 -11.09 -3.13
C ARG A 256 23.70 -11.79 -4.38
N ASP A 257 22.53 -11.39 -4.86
CA ASP A 257 21.93 -11.82 -6.13
C ASP A 257 22.50 -11.10 -7.36
#